data_AF-A0A078KIR3-F1
#
_entry.id   AF-A0A078KIR3-F1
#
_cell.length_a   1.000
_cell.length_b   1.000
_cell.length_c   1.000
_cell.angle_alpha   90.00
_cell.angle_beta   90.00
_cell.angle_gamma   90.00
#
_symmetry.space_group_name_H-M   'P 1'
#
loop_
_entity.id
_entity.type
_entity.pdbx_description
1 polymer ?
#
loop_
_entity_poly.entity_id
_entity_poly.type
_entity_poly.pdbx_seq_one_letter_code
_entity_poly.pdbx_strand_id
1 'polypeptide(L)'
;MKIKSKPGKKITTLLLALTLMTGLGVVASAQTFGTALNGASNEEIFQVKYNGAAWNYPGSGYHWASFKYSRNGQVLLTKTAYNGRVEGSVWDDLIHWGSAYTTKFNWNHG
;
A
#
# COMPACT_ATOMS: atom_id res chain seq x y z
N MET A 1 -19.15 11.12 -38.37
CA MET A 1 -17.99 10.29 -37.96
C MET A 1 -17.70 10.58 -36.49
N LYS A 2 -17.96 9.65 -35.56
CA LYS A 2 -17.68 9.85 -34.13
C LYS A 2 -16.22 9.46 -33.85
N ILE A 3 -15.34 10.45 -33.70
CA ILE A 3 -13.97 10.22 -33.25
C ILE A 3 -14.03 9.96 -31.74
N LYS A 4 -13.99 8.68 -31.33
CA LYS A 4 -13.70 8.32 -29.94
C LYS A 4 -12.20 8.55 -29.72
N SER A 5 -11.82 9.74 -29.27
CA SER A 5 -10.46 9.98 -28.79
C SER A 5 -10.27 9.16 -27.52
N LYS A 6 -9.45 8.10 -27.59
CA LYS A 6 -8.93 7.46 -26.39
C LYS A 6 -8.01 8.50 -25.72
N PRO A 7 -8.22 8.87 -24.46
CA PRO A 7 -7.29 9.78 -23.78
C PRO A 7 -5.89 9.16 -23.86
N GLY A 8 -4.95 9.91 -24.46
CA GLY A 8 -3.57 9.47 -24.57
C GLY A 8 -2.97 9.28 -23.18
N LYS A 9 -2.16 8.25 -22.97
CA LYS A 9 -1.54 7.87 -21.67
C LYS A 9 -0.98 9.07 -20.86
N LYS A 10 -0.51 10.12 -21.56
CA LYS A 10 0.00 11.38 -20.98
C LYS A 10 -1.07 12.21 -20.24
N ILE A 11 -2.29 12.27 -20.78
CA ILE A 11 -3.41 13.02 -20.19
C ILE A 11 -3.87 12.35 -18.90
N THR A 12 -3.96 11.02 -18.90
CA THR A 12 -4.32 10.24 -17.70
C THR A 12 -3.30 10.38 -16.58
N THR A 13 -2.00 10.39 -16.93
CA THR A 13 -0.92 10.58 -15.95
C THR A 13 -0.94 11.98 -15.33
N LEU A 14 -1.24 13.01 -16.15
CA LEU A 14 -1.34 14.39 -15.68
C LEU A 14 -2.55 14.61 -14.76
N LEU A 15 -3.69 13.98 -15.07
CA LEU A 15 -4.88 14.03 -14.22
C LEU A 15 -4.64 13.36 -12.87
N LEU A 16 -3.93 12.22 -12.87
CA LEU A 16 -3.57 11.49 -11.66
C LEU A 16 -2.58 12.30 -10.79
N ALA A 17 -1.61 12.97 -11.40
CA ALA A 17 -0.71 13.87 -10.69
C ALA A 17 -1.47 15.04 -10.03
N LEU A 18 -2.47 15.59 -10.71
CA LEU A 18 -3.28 16.70 -10.19
C LEU A 18 -4.15 16.28 -9.00
N THR A 19 -4.77 15.10 -9.02
CA THR A 19 -5.53 14.55 -7.87
C THR A 19 -4.63 14.16 -6.70
N LEU A 20 -3.39 13.75 -6.95
CA LEU A 20 -2.42 13.47 -5.89
C LEU A 20 -1.93 14.77 -5.21
N MET A 21 -1.79 15.86 -5.96
CA MET A 21 -1.33 17.16 -5.43
C MET A 21 -2.37 17.89 -4.57
N THR A 22 -3.66 17.63 -4.75
CA THR A 22 -4.71 18.27 -3.94
C THR A 22 -4.88 17.66 -2.55
N GLY A 23 -4.11 16.63 -2.19
CA GLY A 23 -4.09 16.06 -0.84
C GLY A 23 -5.38 15.36 -0.41
N LEU A 24 -6.37 15.27 -1.30
CA LEU A 24 -7.67 14.63 -1.05
C LEU A 24 -7.57 13.10 -1.14
N GLY A 25 -6.58 12.50 -0.47
CA GLY A 25 -6.33 11.07 -0.42
C GLY A 25 -7.59 10.28 -0.09
N VAL A 26 -8.32 9.80 -1.10
CA VAL A 26 -9.45 8.90 -0.87
C VAL A 26 -8.86 7.53 -0.55
N VAL A 27 -9.06 7.09 0.69
CA VAL A 27 -8.78 5.71 1.09
C VAL A 27 -9.71 4.81 0.28
N ALA A 28 -9.14 4.08 -0.66
CA ALA A 28 -9.86 3.13 -1.50
C ALA A 28 -10.15 1.84 -0.73
N SER A 29 -9.23 1.43 0.14
CA SER A 29 -9.37 0.27 1.02
C SER A 29 -8.49 0.43 2.25
N ALA A 30 -8.96 -0.05 3.40
CA ALA A 30 -8.16 -0.17 4.61
C ALA A 30 -8.41 -1.54 5.23
N GLN A 31 -7.34 -2.23 5.61
CA GLN A 31 -7.40 -3.53 6.24
C GLN A 31 -6.44 -3.60 7.43
N THR A 32 -6.92 -4.17 8.54
CA THR A 32 -6.16 -4.40 9.76
C THR A 32 -6.14 -5.89 10.09
N PHE A 33 -5.01 -6.36 10.59
CA PHE A 33 -4.75 -7.74 10.94
C PHE A 33 -4.19 -7.84 12.35
N GLY A 34 -4.47 -8.95 13.04
CA GLY A 34 -3.99 -9.21 14.39
C GLY A 34 -4.85 -8.55 15.48
N THR A 35 -4.18 -8.09 16.54
CA THR A 35 -4.78 -7.51 17.74
C THR A 35 -4.26 -6.10 18.00
N ALA A 36 -4.80 -5.44 19.03
CA ALA A 36 -4.29 -4.14 19.49
C ALA A 36 -2.82 -4.18 19.95
N LEU A 37 -2.32 -5.35 20.38
CA LEU A 37 -0.95 -5.51 20.91
C LEU A 37 0.04 -6.04 19.86
N ASN A 38 -0.41 -6.82 18.88
CA ASN A 38 0.43 -7.26 17.77
C ASN A 38 -0.40 -7.38 16.51
N GLY A 39 -0.01 -6.66 15.46
CA GLY A 39 -0.79 -6.61 14.24
C GLY A 39 -0.11 -5.81 13.15
N ALA A 40 -0.83 -5.65 12.05
CA ALA A 40 -0.43 -4.82 10.94
C ALA A 40 -1.65 -4.22 10.23
N SER A 41 -1.45 -3.14 9.51
CA SER A 41 -2.48 -2.53 8.68
C SER A 41 -1.95 -2.17 7.30
N ASN A 42 -2.87 -2.08 6.35
CA ASN A 42 -2.66 -1.65 4.99
C ASN A 42 -3.77 -0.68 4.60
N GLU A 43 -3.41 0.50 4.13
CA GLU A 43 -4.32 1.46 3.53
C GLU A 43 -3.92 1.69 2.07
N GLU A 44 -4.84 1.39 1.16
CA GLU A 44 -4.72 1.72 -0.24
C GLU A 44 -5.36 3.09 -0.50
N ILE A 45 -4.57 4.02 -1.02
CA ILE A 45 -4.97 5.39 -1.33
C ILE A 45 -4.98 5.52 -2.85
N PHE A 46 -6.13 5.96 -3.39
CA PHE A 46 -6.34 6.17 -4.84
C PHE A 46 -5.95 4.98 -5.75
N GLN A 47 -5.91 3.76 -5.22
CA GLN A 47 -5.44 2.56 -5.93
C GLN A 47 -3.98 2.61 -6.41
N VAL A 48 -3.20 3.59 -5.94
CA VAL A 48 -1.83 3.82 -6.44
C VAL A 48 -0.81 4.06 -5.34
N LYS A 49 -1.23 4.14 -4.08
CA LYS A 49 -0.32 4.23 -2.93
C LYS A 49 -0.80 3.28 -1.85
N TYR A 50 0.12 2.58 -1.22
CA TYR A 50 -0.16 1.68 -0.11
C TYR A 50 0.63 2.17 1.10
N ASN A 51 -0.06 2.47 2.19
CA ASN A 51 0.52 2.78 3.49
C ASN A 51 0.38 1.56 4.39
N GLY A 52 1.51 1.03 4.83
CA GLY A 52 1.56 -0.11 5.72
C GLY A 52 2.02 0.30 7.11
N ALA A 53 1.49 -0.36 8.12
CA ALA A 53 2.01 -0.31 9.47
C ALA A 53 2.10 -1.72 10.06
N ALA A 54 3.07 -1.95 10.95
CA ALA A 54 3.09 -3.10 11.85
C ALA A 54 3.40 -2.62 13.26
N TRP A 55 2.82 -3.28 14.26
CA TRP A 55 3.08 -2.98 15.65
C TRP A 55 3.23 -4.24 16.49
N ASN A 56 4.10 -4.17 17.47
CA ASN A 56 4.27 -5.16 18.52
C ASN A 56 4.52 -4.44 19.85
N TYR A 57 3.58 -4.53 20.77
CA TYR A 57 3.64 -3.87 22.07
C TYR A 57 3.85 -4.89 23.20
N PRO A 58 4.36 -4.44 24.37
CA PRO A 58 4.50 -5.30 25.53
C PRO A 58 3.20 -6.04 25.88
N GLY A 59 3.32 -7.34 26.18
CA GLY A 59 2.18 -8.20 26.49
C GLY A 59 1.47 -8.84 25.29
N SER A 60 1.99 -8.65 24.07
CA SER A 60 1.41 -9.26 22.86
C SER A 60 1.54 -10.78 22.75
N GLY A 61 2.48 -11.39 23.49
CA GLY A 61 2.82 -12.81 23.35
C GLY A 61 3.71 -13.14 22.15
N TYR A 62 4.16 -12.13 21.39
CA TYR A 62 5.03 -12.28 20.22
C TYR A 62 6.29 -11.42 20.35
N HIS A 63 7.39 -11.88 19.76
CA HIS A 63 8.66 -11.15 19.70
C HIS A 63 8.63 -10.02 18.65
N TRP A 64 7.83 -10.16 17.60
CA TRP A 64 7.74 -9.16 16.54
C TRP A 64 6.44 -9.25 15.72
N ALA A 65 6.16 -8.17 14.98
CA ALA A 65 5.21 -8.13 13.87
C ALA A 65 5.89 -7.50 12.65
N SER A 66 5.58 -7.96 11.45
CA SER A 66 6.11 -7.38 10.22
C SER A 66 5.06 -7.29 9.13
N PHE A 67 5.22 -6.30 8.26
CA PHE A 67 4.49 -6.26 7.00
C PHE A 67 5.44 -6.19 5.82
N LYS A 68 4.99 -6.73 4.70
CA LYS A 68 5.72 -6.79 3.45
C LYS A 68 4.84 -6.39 2.28
N TYR A 69 5.35 -5.49 1.45
CA TYR A 69 4.81 -5.21 0.14
C TYR A 69 5.62 -5.91 -0.94
N SER A 70 4.93 -6.59 -1.84
CA SER A 70 5.54 -7.24 -3.00
C SER A 70 4.74 -6.98 -4.27
N ARG A 71 5.43 -6.82 -5.40
CA ARG A 71 4.83 -6.66 -6.73
C ARG A 71 5.64 -7.49 -7.71
N ASN A 72 4.96 -8.21 -8.62
CA ASN A 72 5.62 -9.04 -9.63
C ASN A 72 6.73 -9.98 -9.08
N GLY A 73 6.49 -10.58 -7.90
CA GLY A 73 7.47 -11.43 -7.22
C GLY A 73 8.64 -10.71 -6.54
N GLN A 74 8.78 -9.40 -6.71
CA GLN A 74 9.80 -8.58 -6.05
C GLN A 74 9.28 -7.98 -4.75
N VAL A 75 10.15 -7.88 -3.75
CA VAL A 75 9.86 -7.19 -2.49
C VAL A 75 10.13 -5.70 -2.68
N LEU A 76 9.12 -4.88 -2.43
CA LEU A 76 9.22 -3.43 -2.49
C LEU A 76 9.60 -2.84 -1.13
N LEU A 77 9.03 -3.41 -0.07
CA LEU A 77 9.25 -2.95 1.30
C LEU A 77 9.01 -4.10 2.27
N THR A 78 9.82 -4.16 3.33
CA THR A 78 9.52 -4.95 4.52
C THR A 78 9.88 -4.12 5.74
N LYS A 79 8.99 -4.10 6.73
CA LYS A 79 9.18 -3.40 8.00
C LYS A 79 8.78 -4.32 9.13
N THR A 80 9.58 -4.32 10.19
CA THR A 80 9.39 -5.19 11.35
C THR A 80 9.39 -4.35 12.61
N ALA A 81 8.34 -4.47 13.41
CA ALA A 81 8.24 -3.92 14.76
C ALA A 81 8.61 -5.01 15.77
N TYR A 82 9.69 -4.79 16.52
CA TYR A 82 10.04 -5.63 17.67
C TYR A 82 9.42 -5.08 18.96
N ASN A 83 9.42 -3.75 19.10
CA ASN A 83 8.77 -3.03 20.19
C ASN A 83 8.27 -1.68 19.66
N GLY A 84 6.97 -1.43 19.76
CA GLY A 84 6.33 -0.24 19.24
C GLY A 84 5.69 -0.45 17.86
N ARG A 85 5.70 0.59 17.03
CA ARG A 85 5.05 0.62 15.72
C ARG A 85 6.02 1.11 14.66
N VAL A 86 5.98 0.49 13.49
CA VAL A 86 6.73 0.90 12.30
C VAL A 86 5.77 1.12 11.15
N GLU A 87 6.10 2.07 10.28
CA GLU A 87 5.30 2.44 9.12
C GLU A 87 6.16 2.53 7.87
N GLY A 88 5.50 2.48 6.72
CA GLY A 88 6.13 2.77 5.44
C GLY A 88 5.16 2.64 4.29
N SER A 89 5.50 3.30 3.18
CA SER A 89 4.61 3.38 2.02
C SER A 89 5.31 2.94 0.74
N VAL A 90 4.53 2.40 -0.18
CA VAL A 90 4.95 2.11 -1.56
C VAL A 90 3.93 2.68 -2.54
N TRP A 91 4.39 3.01 -3.74
CA TRP A 91 3.54 3.47 -4.84
C TRP A 91 3.36 2.35 -5.86
N ASP A 92 2.15 2.20 -6.39
CA ASP A 92 1.85 1.29 -7.49
C ASP A 92 2.54 1.71 -8.79
N ASP A 93 2.69 0.76 -9.72
CA ASP A 93 3.28 1.07 -11.02
C ASP A 93 2.26 1.88 -11.82
N LEU A 94 2.46 3.20 -11.87
CA LEU A 94 1.55 4.13 -12.53
C LEU A 94 1.52 3.97 -14.06
N ILE A 95 2.48 3.22 -14.62
CA ILE A 95 2.71 3.08 -16.06
C ILE A 95 2.15 1.74 -16.56
N HIS A 96 2.26 0.67 -15.77
CA HIS A 96 1.82 -0.67 -16.12
C HIS A 96 0.64 -1.12 -15.25
N TRP A 97 -0.46 -1.48 -15.92
CA TRP A 97 -1.70 -1.87 -15.28
C TRP A 97 -1.96 -3.36 -15.50
N GLY A 98 -2.33 -4.08 -14.44
CA GLY A 98 -2.65 -5.51 -14.48
C GLY A 98 -2.32 -6.23 -13.18
N SER A 99 -2.82 -7.47 -13.00
CA SER A 99 -2.67 -8.23 -11.74
C SER A 99 -1.22 -8.51 -11.34
N ALA A 100 -0.29 -8.55 -12.30
CA ALA A 100 1.14 -8.68 -12.05
C ALA A 100 1.75 -7.42 -11.41
N TYR A 101 1.14 -6.26 -11.67
CA TYR A 101 1.58 -4.95 -11.20
C TYR A 101 0.83 -4.48 -9.95
N THR A 102 -0.23 -5.18 -9.54
CA THR A 102 -0.90 -4.92 -8.27
C THR A 102 0.00 -5.26 -7.09
N THR A 103 0.16 -4.30 -6.19
CA THR A 103 0.91 -4.50 -4.95
C THR A 103 0.16 -5.46 -4.01
N LYS A 104 0.88 -6.43 -3.47
CA LYS A 104 0.36 -7.39 -2.49
C LYS A 104 0.92 -7.08 -1.11
N PHE A 105 0.03 -7.00 -0.13
CA PHE A 105 0.35 -6.88 1.28
C PHE A 105 0.40 -8.26 1.94
N ASN A 106 1.43 -8.49 2.76
CA ASN A 106 1.53 -9.67 3.60
C ASN A 106 1.92 -9.26 5.02
N TRP A 107 1.26 -9.84 6.02
CA TRP A 107 1.57 -9.67 7.43
C TRP A 107 2.11 -10.98 8.00
N ASN A 108 3.12 -10.90 8.86
CA ASN A 108 3.65 -12.02 9.63
C ASN A 108 3.97 -11.57 11.05
N HIS A 109 4.02 -12.52 11.98
CA HIS A 109 4.41 -12.32 13.37
C HIS A 109 5.10 -13.57 13.91
N GLY A 110 5.85 -13.43 14.99
CA GLY A 110 6.59 -14.50 15.64
C GLY A 110 7.18 -14.07 16.97
#